data_AF-A0A0A2I272-F1
#
_entry.id   AF-A0A0A2I272-F1
#
_cell.length_a   1.000
_cell.length_b   1.000
_cell.length_c   1.000
_cell.angle_alpha   90.00
_cell.angle_beta   90.00
_cell.angle_gamma   90.00
#
_symmetry.space_group_name_H-M   'P 1'
#
loop_
_entity.id
_entity.type
_entity.pdbx_description
1 polymer ?
#
loop_
_entity_poly.entity_id
_entity_poly.type
_entity_poly.pdbx_seq_one_letter_code
_entity_poly.pdbx_strand_id
1 'polypeptide(L)' 'MNTETRSISEISRQATHILFKEMGVVDTIRFLNQFTVGRGDYTKERENWLGDISLDDAISQIKDGKKKAQPGA' A
#
# COMPACT_ATOMS: atom_id res chain seq x y z
N MET A 1 33.37 -21.01 12.24
CA MET A 1 32.61 -20.26 11.22
C MET A 1 31.31 -19.80 11.87
N ASN A 2 31.16 -18.51 12.14
CA ASN A 2 29.88 -17.96 12.60
C ASN A 2 28.94 -17.93 11.41
N THR A 3 28.03 -18.89 11.34
CA THR A 3 26.87 -18.77 10.46
C THR A 3 25.90 -17.82 11.15
N GLU A 4 26.07 -16.52 10.91
CA GLU A 4 25.04 -15.52 11.18
C GLU A 4 23.82 -15.89 10.33
N THR A 5 22.91 -16.66 10.92
CA THR A 5 21.70 -17.13 10.24
C THR A 5 20.79 -15.95 10.06
N ARG A 6 20.48 -15.61 8.80
CA ARG A 6 19.50 -14.56 8.49
C ARG A 6 18.19 -14.87 9.18
N SER A 7 17.62 -13.86 9.82
CA SER A 7 16.32 -13.98 10.46
C SER A 7 15.24 -14.29 9.42
N ILE A 8 14.18 -14.99 9.84
CA ILE A 8 13.02 -15.24 8.99
C ILE A 8 12.42 -13.93 8.46
N SER A 9 12.46 -12.86 9.26
CA SER A 9 12.00 -11.52 8.87
C SER A 9 12.81 -10.93 7.71
N GLU A 10 14.13 -11.10 7.70
CA GLU A 10 14.99 -10.65 6.61
C GLU A 10 14.75 -11.43 5.33
N ILE A 11 14.62 -12.76 5.44
CA ILE A 11 14.29 -13.64 4.31
C ILE A 11 12.93 -13.24 3.72
N SER A 12 11.94 -13.02 4.58
CA SER A 12 10.58 -12.61 4.17
C SER A 12 10.60 -11.26 3.45
N ARG A 13 11.33 -10.26 3.99
CA ARG A 13 11.45 -8.95 3.35
C ARG A 13 12.10 -9.04 1.97
N GLN A 14 13.16 -9.83 1.85
CA GLN A 14 13.83 -10.05 0.57
C GLN A 14 12.91 -10.76 -0.44
N ALA A 15 12.20 -11.79 -0.02
CA ALA A 15 11.26 -12.51 -0.87
C ALA A 15 10.14 -11.59 -1.38
N THR A 16 9.53 -10.79 -0.51
CA THR A 16 8.50 -9.81 -0.90
C THR A 16 9.01 -8.82 -1.94
N HIS A 17 10.25 -8.32 -1.80
CA HIS A 17 10.84 -7.40 -2.78
C HIS A 17 11.04 -8.07 -4.15
N ILE A 18 11.53 -9.31 -4.17
CA ILE A 18 11.72 -10.08 -5.41
C ILE A 18 10.36 -10.30 -6.08
N LEU A 19 9.35 -10.74 -5.33
CA LEU A 19 8.00 -10.97 -5.88
C LEU A 19 7.44 -9.68 -6.49
N PHE A 20 7.50 -8.55 -5.77
CA PHE A 20 7.03 -7.29 -6.34
C PHE A 20 7.73 -6.89 -7.63
N LYS A 21 9.04 -7.17 -7.75
CA LYS A 21 9.80 -6.88 -8.96
C LYS A 21 9.41 -7.78 -10.14
N GLU A 22 9.21 -9.07 -9.90
CA GLU A 22 9.07 -10.05 -10.97
C GLU A 22 7.62 -10.28 -11.41
N MET A 23 6.65 -10.22 -10.49
CA MET A 23 5.23 -10.47 -10.78
C MET A 23 4.34 -9.23 -10.57
N GLY A 24 4.89 -8.13 -10.05
CA GLY A 24 4.13 -6.91 -9.79
C GLY A 24 3.27 -6.98 -8.52
N VAL A 25 2.76 -5.82 -8.12
CA VAL A 25 2.08 -5.64 -6.82
C VAL A 25 0.82 -6.46 -6.69
N VAL A 26 -0.05 -6.44 -7.70
CA VAL A 26 -1.37 -7.09 -7.65
C VAL A 26 -1.25 -8.60 -7.46
N ASP A 27 -0.43 -9.25 -8.28
CA ASP A 27 -0.29 -10.70 -8.22
C ASP A 27 0.51 -11.14 -6.99
N THR A 28 1.50 -10.35 -6.54
CA THR A 28 2.24 -10.63 -5.30
C THR A 28 1.30 -10.67 -4.09
N ILE A 29 0.40 -9.69 -3.96
CA ILE A 29 -0.55 -9.64 -2.85
C ILE A 29 -1.51 -10.83 -2.90
N ARG A 30 -2.03 -11.17 -4.09
CA ARG A 30 -2.88 -12.36 -4.26
C ARG A 30 -2.17 -13.65 -3.86
N PHE A 31 -0.90 -13.80 -4.24
CA PHE A 31 -0.08 -14.95 -3.86
C PHE A 31 0.13 -15.03 -2.35
N LEU A 32 0.55 -13.93 -1.70
CA LEU A 32 0.77 -13.91 -0.25
C LEU A 32 -0.51 -14.18 0.56
N ASN A 33 -1.66 -13.73 0.05
CA ASN A 33 -2.96 -13.99 0.66
C ASN A 33 -3.42 -15.46 0.57
N GLN A 34 -2.73 -16.32 -0.19
CA GLN A 34 -3.01 -17.77 -0.18
C GLN A 34 -2.46 -18.45 1.08
N PHE A 35 -1.38 -17.94 1.64
CA PHE A 35 -0.67 -18.52 2.78
C PHE A 35 -0.97 -17.81 4.09
N THR A 36 -1.58 -16.63 4.02
CA THR A 36 -1.88 -15.80 5.18
C THR A 36 -3.28 -15.23 5.05
N VAL A 37 -3.98 -15.08 6.16
CA VAL A 37 -5.32 -14.47 6.19
C VAL A 37 -5.25 -12.94 5.97
N GLY A 38 -4.08 -12.41 5.62
CA GLY A 38 -3.75 -10.99 5.73
C GLY A 38 -3.64 -10.54 7.19
N ARG A 39 -3.22 -9.29 7.41
CA ARG A 39 -3.33 -8.58 8.69
C ARG A 39 -3.98 -7.24 8.42
N GLY A 40 -4.76 -6.76 9.40
CA GLY A 40 -5.53 -5.53 9.27
C GLY A 40 -6.95 -5.80 8.79
N ASP A 41 -7.84 -4.84 9.07
CA ASP A 41 -9.23 -4.85 8.62
C ASP A 41 -9.37 -3.67 7.66
N TYR A 42 -9.02 -3.90 6.39
CA TYR A 42 -9.02 -2.83 5.37
C TYR A 42 -10.38 -2.14 5.31
N THR A 43 -11.47 -2.85 5.56
CA THR A 43 -12.82 -2.25 5.59
C THR A 43 -12.92 -1.21 6.71
N LYS A 44 -12.46 -1.52 7.93
CA LYS A 44 -12.43 -0.56 9.04
C LYS A 44 -11.39 0.55 8.85
N GLU A 45 -10.21 0.21 8.35
CA GLU A 45 -9.14 1.19 8.10
C GLU A 45 -9.55 2.18 7.01
N ARG A 46 -10.24 1.71 5.96
CA ARG A 46 -10.81 2.55 4.91
C ARG A 46 -11.88 3.49 5.45
N GLU A 47 -12.74 3.01 6.36
CA GLU A 47 -13.74 3.86 7.01
C GLU A 47 -13.10 5.02 7.77
N ASN A 48 -12.03 4.75 8.53
CA ASN A 48 -11.27 5.81 9.21
C ASN A 48 -10.64 6.83 8.25
N TRP A 49 -10.25 6.43 7.05
CA TRP A 49 -9.59 7.32 6.09
C TRP A 49 -10.56 8.08 5.18
N LEU A 50 -11.69 7.45 4.83
CA LEU A 50 -12.57 7.89 3.74
C LEU A 50 -14.05 7.97 4.14
N GLY A 51 -14.44 7.54 5.34
CA GLY A 51 -15.86 7.46 5.77
C GLY A 51 -16.57 8.81 5.73
N ASP A 52 -15.86 9.88 6.08
CA ASP A 52 -16.40 11.24 6.08
C ASP A 52 -16.18 12.01 4.77
N ILE A 53 -15.55 11.40 3.77
CA ILE A 53 -15.22 12.08 2.51
C ILE A 53 -16.26 11.73 1.45
N SER A 54 -17.12 12.70 1.11
CA SER A 54 -18.01 12.56 -0.04
C SER A 54 -17.21 12.62 -1.35
N LEU A 55 -17.75 11.99 -2.40
CA LEU A 55 -17.14 12.04 -3.73
C LEU A 55 -17.03 13.48 -4.24
N ASP A 56 -18.03 14.31 -3.97
CA ASP A 56 -18.04 15.72 -4.37
C ASP A 56 -16.98 16.53 -3.63
N ASP A 57 -16.75 16.25 -2.34
CA ASP A 57 -15.68 16.86 -1.56
C ASP A 57 -14.30 16.44 -2.08
N ALA A 58 -14.12 15.15 -2.40
CA ALA A 58 -12.87 14.66 -2.99
C ALA A 58 -12.57 15.34 -4.33
N ILE A 59 -13.57 15.46 -5.21
CA ILE A 59 -13.44 16.15 -6.51
C ILE A 59 -13.11 17.63 -6.31
N SER A 60 -13.75 18.28 -5.33
CA SER A 60 -13.51 19.70 -5.02
C SER A 60 -12.09 19.94 -4.51
N GLN A 61 -11.61 19.10 -3.59
CA GLN A 61 -10.23 19.17 -3.09
C GLN A 61 -9.18 18.98 -4.19
N ILE A 62 -9.41 18.06 -5.14
CA ILE A 62 -8.52 17.87 -6.30
C ILE A 62 -8.48 19.12 -7.18
N LYS A 63 -9.63 19.76 -7.42
CA LYS A 63 -9.72 20.99 -8.22
C LYS A 63 -9.03 22.16 -7.52
N ASP A 64 -9.20 22.30 -6.21
CA ASP A 64 -8.59 23.37 -5.41
C ASP A 64 -7.07 23.21 -5.28
N GLY A 65 -6.58 21.97 -5.15
CA GLY A 65 -5.15 21.67 -5.21
C GLY A 65 -4.52 22.06 -6.55
N LYS A 66 -5.23 21.85 -7.66
CA LYS A 66 -4.79 22.29 -9.00
C LYS A 66 -4.76 23.81 -9.16
N LYS A 67 -5.71 24.54 -8.56
CA LYS A 67 -5.72 26.01 -8.56
C LYS A 67 -4.59 26.60 -7.72
N LYS A 68 -4.26 26.01 -6.56
CA LYS A 68 -3.14 26.44 -5.71
C LYS A 68 -1.76 26.17 -6.30
N ALA A 69 -1.64 25.20 -7.21
CA ALA A 69 -0.42 24.94 -7.97
C ALA A 69 -0.21 25.88 -9.17
N GLN A 70 -1.20 26.74 -9.48
CA GLN A 70 -1.09 27.81 -10.47
C GLN A 70 -1.33 29.20 -9.83
N PRO A 71 -0.40 29.73 -9.01
CA PRO A 71 -0.27 31.17 -8.84
C PRO A 71 0.96 31.64 -9.61
N GLY A 72 0.75 32.16 -10.83
CA GLY A 72 1.78 32.79 -11.65
C GLY A 72 1.96 32.14 -13.02
N ALA A 73 1.12 32.53 -13.98
CA ALA A 73 1.51 32.68 -15.37
C ALA A 73 1.23 34.14 -15.75
#